data_AF-A0A250IF19-F1
#
_entry.id   AF-A0A250IF19-F1
#
_cell.length_a   1.000
_cell.length_b   1.000
_cell.length_c   1.000
_cell.angle_alpha   90.00
_cell.angle_beta   90.00
_cell.angle_gamma   90.00
#
_symmetry.space_group_name_H-M   'P 1'
#
loop_
_entity.id
_entity.type
_entity.pdbx_description
1 polymer ?
#
loop_
_entity_poly.entity_id
_entity_poly.type
_entity_poly.pdbx_seq_one_letter_code
_entity_poly.pdbx_strand_id
1 'polypeptide(L)'
;MLPVIIHFTFTSLWSQILLYGVALAAVVSIAYNGWRGAEGKDGEAAPPSSEQRWYRAFGYGAVAVVLAGFGLRYALPASAIPGGRGEGIPIHTYGVMLASGFLMAVTVASRLAQEEWRRLTWVADAQGGGEWVDTEGPRKREAVLDLAFYVLVGGLVGSRVLYVLVNWKDYTRDWTQVFSLGGGLVFYGGLIGAGIAAFVFARQNGMDFLRLADLALPTVSLGQCLGRLGCFSAGCCWGDVCAAGARFAARFPGGALAQDLFGRISGSSSLAFQSQAQDARYVVESTGHILHHAAPGAVRISEWVARHGTTLPVYPTQIYESVGQLVLFGVLLYARRFRRFHGQIFCLWLMCYAVLRTTVELFRGDTERGTLHGLLESLGASRMAEAVPLEAWFNISTSQFISLCMFTFGATLLYRRIRQAGESAGVGPTPSPARG
;
A
#
# COMPACT_ATOMS: atom_id res chain seq x y z
N MET A 1 15.69 0.80 -15.47
CA MET A 1 14.58 0.41 -14.58
C MET A 1 15.05 -0.79 -13.79
N LEU A 2 14.87 -0.73 -12.47
CA LEU A 2 15.54 -1.63 -11.54
C LEU A 2 14.50 -2.61 -10.99
N PRO A 3 14.25 -3.76 -11.61
CA PRO A 3 13.39 -4.77 -11.00
C PRO A 3 14.04 -5.34 -9.75
N VAL A 4 15.37 -5.50 -9.73
CA VAL A 4 16.17 -5.98 -8.59
C VAL A 4 17.32 -5.00 -8.36
N ILE A 5 17.45 -4.46 -7.15
CA ILE A 5 18.59 -3.58 -6.78
C ILE A 5 19.78 -4.44 -6.40
N ILE A 6 19.55 -5.42 -5.52
CA ILE A 6 20.58 -6.29 -4.98
C ILE A 6 19.98 -7.69 -4.87
N HIS A 7 20.70 -8.68 -5.37
CA HIS A 7 20.35 -10.07 -5.20
C HIS A 7 21.35 -10.70 -4.23
N PHE A 8 20.91 -11.01 -3.00
CA PHE A 8 21.79 -11.66 -2.03
C PHE A 8 21.79 -13.16 -2.27
N THR A 9 22.92 -13.68 -2.78
CA THR A 9 23.17 -15.12 -2.90
C THR A 9 24.04 -15.60 -1.75
N PHE A 10 23.55 -16.57 -0.98
CA PHE A 10 24.26 -17.11 0.18
C PHE A 10 24.92 -18.45 -0.16
N THR A 11 25.83 -18.41 -1.15
CA THR A 11 26.52 -19.61 -1.68
C THR A 11 27.84 -19.91 -0.97
N SER A 12 28.48 -18.89 -0.38
CA SER A 12 29.75 -19.06 0.34
C SER A 12 29.51 -19.33 1.83
N LEU A 13 30.39 -20.12 2.45
CA LEU A 13 30.34 -20.42 3.90
C LEU A 13 30.26 -19.14 4.75
N TRP A 14 31.07 -18.12 4.44
CA TRP A 14 31.08 -16.85 5.15
C TRP A 14 29.75 -16.08 5.02
N SER A 15 29.16 -16.05 3.83
CA SER A 15 27.85 -15.43 3.63
C SER A 15 26.73 -16.16 4.38
N GLN A 16 26.81 -17.49 4.48
CA GLN A 16 25.86 -18.30 5.24
C GLN A 16 26.01 -18.05 6.75
N ILE A 17 27.25 -18.04 7.27
CA ILE A 17 27.52 -17.71 8.69
C ILE A 17 26.97 -16.32 9.04
N LEU A 18 27.18 -15.32 8.17
CA LEU A 18 26.63 -13.98 8.37
C LEU A 18 25.10 -13.98 8.41
N LEU A 19 24.45 -14.69 7.48
CA LEU A 19 23.00 -14.82 7.45
C LEU A 19 22.45 -15.48 8.73
N TYR A 20 23.05 -16.59 9.16
CA TYR A 20 22.68 -17.26 10.40
C TYR A 20 22.89 -16.35 11.62
N GLY A 21 23.99 -15.59 11.66
CA GLY A 21 24.28 -14.63 12.71
C GLY A 21 23.24 -13.51 12.81
N VAL A 22 22.84 -12.93 11.66
CA VAL A 22 21.79 -11.90 11.61
C VAL A 22 20.44 -12.47 12.03
N ALA A 23 20.09 -13.66 11.56
CA ALA A 23 18.85 -14.33 11.94
C ALA A 23 18.79 -14.58 13.46
N LEU A 24 19.86 -15.09 14.05
CA LEU A 24 19.97 -15.30 15.50
C LEU A 24 19.88 -13.99 16.28
N ALA A 25 20.61 -12.96 15.85
CA ALA A 25 20.57 -11.64 16.48
C ALA A 25 19.17 -11.02 16.47
N ALA A 26 18.43 -11.16 15.36
CA ALA A 26 17.05 -10.71 15.26
C ALA A 26 16.12 -11.45 16.23
N VAL A 27 16.23 -12.78 16.31
CA VAL A 27 15.45 -13.60 17.26
C VAL A 27 15.71 -13.18 18.70
N VAL A 28 16.99 -13.05 19.07
CA VAL A 28 17.40 -12.66 20.43
C VAL A 28 16.90 -11.24 20.75
N SER A 29 17.04 -10.30 19.82
CA SER A 29 16.57 -8.92 19.98
C SER A 29 15.05 -8.85 20.18
N ILE A 30 14.27 -9.57 19.38
CA ILE A 30 12.80 -9.59 19.50
C ILE A 30 12.37 -10.25 20.81
N ALA A 31 12.98 -11.37 21.21
CA ALA A 31 12.70 -12.01 22.49
C ALA A 31 13.06 -11.10 23.67
N TYR A 32 14.19 -10.39 23.59
CA TYR A 32 14.64 -9.45 24.61
C TYR A 32 13.74 -8.22 24.74
N ASN A 33 13.31 -7.64 23.62
CA ASN A 33 12.37 -6.53 23.63
C ASN A 33 10.99 -6.99 24.12
N GLY A 34 10.59 -8.21 23.77
CA GLY A 34 9.41 -8.87 24.29
C GLY A 34 9.42 -9.07 25.81
N TRP A 35 10.58 -9.40 26.37
CA TRP A 35 10.82 -9.46 27.81
C TRP A 35 10.70 -8.09 28.49
N ARG A 36 11.32 -7.06 27.90
CA ARG A 36 11.35 -5.70 28.46
C ARG A 36 10.01 -4.97 28.38
N GLY A 37 9.23 -5.22 27.33
CA GLY A 37 7.92 -4.60 27.10
C GLY A 37 6.74 -5.30 27.76
N ALA A 38 6.98 -6.21 28.72
CA ALA A 38 5.90 -6.82 29.49
C ALA A 38 5.22 -5.75 30.38
N GLU A 39 3.89 -5.71 30.38
CA GLU A 39 3.09 -4.89 31.31
C GLU A 39 2.41 -5.86 32.29
N GLY A 40 2.18 -5.40 33.53
CA GLY A 40 1.50 -6.20 34.55
C GLY A 40 0.07 -6.56 34.12
N LYS A 41 -0.44 -7.70 34.62
CA LYS A 41 -1.88 -7.98 34.54
C LYS A 41 -2.62 -6.87 35.29
N ASP A 42 -3.58 -6.24 34.61
CA ASP A 42 -4.64 -5.41 35.19
C ASP A 42 -4.35 -3.94 35.45
N GLY A 43 -3.62 -3.24 34.57
CA GLY A 43 -3.62 -1.76 34.53
C GLY A 43 -3.12 -1.03 35.78
N GLU A 44 -2.72 -1.75 36.82
CA GLU A 44 -2.03 -1.22 37.98
C GLU A 44 -0.53 -1.16 37.70
N ALA A 45 0.12 -0.14 38.26
CA ALA A 45 1.55 0.16 38.14
C ALA A 45 2.47 -0.89 38.82
N ALA A 46 2.02 -2.14 38.95
CA ALA A 46 2.84 -3.23 39.45
C ALA A 46 3.77 -3.74 38.34
N PRO A 47 5.09 -3.89 38.60
CA PRO A 47 6.01 -4.42 37.61
C PRO A 47 5.59 -5.84 37.20
N PRO A 48 5.67 -6.20 35.91
CA PRO A 48 5.23 -7.50 35.40
C PRO A 48 5.96 -8.63 36.12
N SER A 49 5.22 -9.69 36.48
CA SER A 49 5.78 -10.87 37.14
C SER A 49 6.82 -11.54 36.24
N SER A 50 7.81 -12.22 36.84
CA SER A 50 8.85 -12.94 36.10
C SER A 50 8.26 -13.94 35.09
N GLU A 51 7.15 -14.57 35.46
CA GLU A 51 6.40 -15.51 34.62
C GLU A 51 5.80 -14.83 33.37
N GLN A 52 5.19 -13.66 33.52
CA GLN A 52 4.61 -12.88 32.40
C GLN A 52 5.69 -12.42 31.41
N ARG A 53 6.86 -12.03 31.91
CA ARG A 53 8.03 -11.67 31.08
C ARG A 53 8.51 -12.87 30.28
N TRP A 54 8.62 -14.05 30.91
CA TRP A 54 9.00 -15.29 30.22
C TRP A 54 7.98 -15.69 29.15
N TYR A 55 6.68 -15.62 29.43
CA TYR A 55 5.65 -15.96 28.44
C TYR A 55 5.69 -15.04 27.22
N ARG A 56 5.84 -13.72 27.39
CA ARG A 56 5.94 -12.79 26.25
C ARG A 56 7.26 -12.96 25.49
N ALA A 57 8.38 -13.10 26.19
CA ALA A 57 9.67 -13.34 25.57
C ALA A 57 9.69 -14.64 24.74
N PHE A 58 9.09 -15.71 25.28
CA PHE A 58 8.96 -16.98 24.57
C PHE A 58 7.97 -16.86 23.40
N GLY A 59 6.85 -16.15 23.57
CA GLY A 59 5.88 -15.91 22.51
C GLY A 59 6.47 -15.12 21.34
N TYR A 60 7.09 -13.97 21.61
CA TYR A 60 7.77 -13.16 20.58
C TYR A 60 8.99 -13.87 19.99
N GLY A 61 9.75 -14.60 20.83
CA GLY A 61 10.88 -15.42 20.40
C GLY A 61 10.45 -16.54 19.45
N ALA A 62 9.37 -17.25 19.75
CA ALA A 62 8.82 -18.30 18.88
C ALA A 62 8.38 -17.72 17.52
N VAL A 63 7.69 -16.59 17.52
CA VAL A 63 7.32 -15.88 16.28
C VAL A 63 8.57 -15.49 15.48
N ALA A 64 9.58 -14.93 16.15
CA ALA A 64 10.83 -14.55 15.50
C ALA A 64 11.58 -15.75 14.91
N VAL A 65 11.60 -16.90 15.62
CA VAL A 65 12.19 -18.15 15.12
C VAL A 65 11.47 -18.64 13.88
N VAL A 66 10.14 -18.60 13.86
CA VAL A 66 9.34 -18.98 12.68
C VAL A 66 9.67 -18.07 11.48
N LEU A 67 9.74 -16.76 11.70
CA LEU A 67 10.09 -15.79 10.65
C LEU A 67 11.53 -15.99 10.14
N ALA A 68 12.48 -16.19 11.05
CA ALA A 68 13.88 -16.45 10.72
C ALA A 68 14.04 -17.77 9.95
N GLY A 69 13.37 -18.84 10.40
CA GLY A 69 13.35 -20.13 9.72
C GLY A 69 12.74 -20.06 8.32
N PHE A 70 11.66 -19.29 8.15
CA PHE A 70 11.08 -19.03 6.83
C PHE A 70 12.06 -18.29 5.91
N GLY A 71 12.70 -17.23 6.40
CA GLY A 71 13.72 -16.49 5.65
C GLY A 71 14.91 -17.35 5.25
N LEU A 72 15.40 -18.18 6.17
CA LEU A 72 16.51 -19.12 5.92
C LEU A 72 16.14 -20.18 4.88
N ARG A 73 14.94 -20.74 4.94
CA ARG A 73 14.44 -21.72 3.95
C ARG A 73 14.33 -21.12 2.55
N TYR A 74 14.02 -19.83 2.43
CA TYR A 74 13.97 -19.16 1.14
C TYR A 74 15.37 -18.83 0.60
N ALA A 75 16.25 -18.31 1.48
CA ALA A 75 17.55 -17.81 1.12
C ALA A 75 18.60 -18.89 0.79
N LEU A 76 18.48 -20.08 1.40
CA LEU A 76 19.51 -21.12 1.32
C LEU A 76 19.08 -22.29 0.43
N PRO A 77 20.04 -22.94 -0.28
CA PRO A 77 19.77 -24.11 -1.10
C PRO A 77 19.40 -25.33 -0.24
N ALA A 78 18.75 -26.31 -0.85
CA ALA A 78 18.36 -27.57 -0.20
C ALA A 78 19.54 -28.35 0.41
N SER A 79 20.78 -28.09 -0.04
CA SER A 79 22.00 -28.67 0.51
C SER A 79 22.39 -28.11 1.89
N ALA A 80 21.93 -26.90 2.23
CA ALA A 80 22.24 -26.25 3.50
C ALA A 80 21.11 -26.41 4.53
N ILE A 81 19.85 -26.37 4.09
CA ILE A 81 18.67 -26.60 4.94
C ILE A 81 17.67 -27.51 4.21
N PRO A 82 17.11 -28.55 4.85
CA PRO A 82 16.07 -29.39 4.27
C PRO A 82 14.88 -28.57 3.74
N GLY A 83 14.58 -28.71 2.45
CA GLY A 83 13.50 -27.97 1.80
C GLY A 83 13.81 -26.50 1.49
N GLY A 84 15.10 -26.11 1.51
CA GLY A 84 15.58 -24.80 1.08
C GLY A 84 15.43 -24.59 -0.44
N ARG A 85 14.99 -23.39 -0.85
CA ARG A 85 14.75 -23.07 -2.28
C ARG A 85 16.01 -22.62 -3.02
N GLY A 86 17.00 -22.06 -2.32
CA GLY A 86 18.25 -21.57 -2.93
C GLY A 86 18.08 -20.39 -3.87
N GLU A 87 16.92 -19.73 -3.84
CA GLU A 87 16.59 -18.61 -4.72
C GLU A 87 17.32 -17.31 -4.29
N GLY A 88 17.92 -17.27 -3.09
CA GLY A 88 18.49 -16.05 -2.52
C GLY A 88 17.42 -15.08 -2.04
N ILE A 89 17.81 -13.87 -1.62
CA ILE A 89 16.87 -12.81 -1.26
C ILE A 89 16.99 -11.67 -2.27
N PRO A 90 16.08 -11.58 -3.27
CA PRO A 90 16.03 -10.45 -4.18
C PRO A 90 15.44 -9.23 -3.47
N ILE A 91 16.23 -8.17 -3.31
CA ILE A 91 15.71 -6.87 -2.90
C ILE A 91 15.28 -6.12 -4.14
N HIS A 92 13.97 -6.11 -4.37
CA HIS A 92 13.36 -5.37 -5.46
C HIS A 92 13.23 -3.89 -5.15
N THR A 93 13.45 -3.03 -6.15
CA THR A 93 13.31 -1.57 -6.00
C THR A 93 11.90 -1.17 -5.59
N TYR A 94 10.89 -1.82 -6.18
CA TYR A 94 9.51 -1.55 -5.80
C TYR A 94 9.27 -1.82 -4.30
N GLY A 95 9.89 -2.87 -3.74
CA GLY A 95 9.78 -3.22 -2.33
C GLY A 95 10.43 -2.16 -1.44
N VAL A 96 11.61 -1.67 -1.81
CA VAL A 96 12.29 -0.56 -1.10
C VAL A 96 11.44 0.71 -1.16
N MET A 97 10.93 1.08 -2.33
CA MET A 97 10.10 2.28 -2.47
C MET A 97 8.78 2.19 -1.70
N LEU A 98 8.17 1.01 -1.64
CA LEU A 98 6.97 0.76 -0.86
C LEU A 98 7.26 0.87 0.64
N ALA A 99 8.36 0.28 1.11
CA ALA A 99 8.81 0.39 2.50
C ALA A 99 9.13 1.85 2.88
N SER A 100 9.87 2.58 2.02
CA SER A 100 10.15 4.00 2.22
C SER A 100 8.89 4.85 2.22
N GLY A 101 7.93 4.57 1.32
CA GLY A 101 6.62 5.20 1.27
C GLY A 101 5.83 5.01 2.56
N PHE A 102 5.79 3.77 3.06
CA PHE A 102 5.14 3.45 4.32
C PHE A 102 5.80 4.17 5.50
N LEU A 103 7.12 4.08 5.64
CA LEU A 103 7.87 4.74 6.72
C LEU A 103 7.70 6.26 6.67
N MET A 104 7.73 6.86 5.49
CA MET A 104 7.50 8.30 5.31
C MET A 104 6.07 8.69 5.71
N ALA A 105 5.07 7.93 5.25
CA ALA A 105 3.66 8.17 5.60
C ALA A 105 3.43 8.09 7.11
N VAL A 106 3.99 7.07 7.78
CA VAL A 106 3.88 6.86 9.22
C VAL A 106 4.63 7.94 9.99
N THR A 107 5.84 8.31 9.55
CA THR A 107 6.63 9.36 10.21
C THR A 107 5.89 10.70 10.16
N VAL A 108 5.40 11.08 8.98
CA VAL A 108 4.62 12.32 8.82
C VAL A 108 3.33 12.24 9.63
N ALA A 109 2.60 11.12 9.60
CA ALA A 109 1.39 10.96 10.40
C ALA A 109 1.67 11.11 11.90
N SER A 110 2.74 10.50 12.40
CA SER A 110 3.13 10.56 13.81
C SER A 110 3.41 12.01 14.26
N ARG A 111 4.09 12.80 13.42
CA ARG A 111 4.34 14.22 13.69
C ARG A 111 3.08 15.05 13.67
N LEU A 112 2.23 14.83 12.67
CA LEU A 112 0.92 15.48 12.60
C LEU A 112 0.06 15.13 13.81
N ALA A 113 0.20 13.93 14.38
CA ALA A 113 -0.61 13.47 15.50
C ALA A 113 -0.17 14.13 16.80
N GLN A 114 1.14 14.31 16.96
CA GLN A 114 1.69 15.10 18.06
C GLN A 114 1.14 16.52 18.04
N GLU A 115 1.14 17.18 16.88
CA GLU A 115 0.61 18.55 16.74
C GLU A 115 -0.90 18.62 16.95
N GLU A 116 -1.65 17.65 16.42
CA GLU A 116 -3.12 17.62 16.48
C GLU A 116 -3.64 17.40 17.90
N TRP A 117 -2.95 16.60 18.72
CA TRP A 117 -3.33 16.29 20.11
C TRP A 117 -2.46 17.00 21.16
N ARG A 118 -1.67 18.00 20.77
CA ARG A 118 -0.82 18.75 21.69
C ARG A 118 -1.66 19.39 22.80
N ARG A 119 -1.33 19.06 24.05
CA ARG A 119 -1.98 19.60 25.25
C ARG A 119 -0.92 20.05 26.25
N LEU A 120 -0.79 21.37 26.40
CA LEU A 120 0.17 21.97 27.32
C LEU A 120 -0.43 21.99 28.73
N THR A 121 0.25 21.33 29.65
CA THR A 121 -0.07 21.33 31.08
C THR A 121 1.08 21.95 31.85
N TRP A 122 0.76 22.84 32.78
CA TRP A 122 1.75 23.43 33.68
C TRP A 122 2.18 22.38 34.71
N VAL A 123 3.48 22.07 34.74
CA VAL A 123 4.08 21.20 35.74
C VAL A 123 4.92 22.06 36.67
N ALA A 124 4.52 22.12 37.95
CA ALA A 124 5.26 22.85 38.97
C ALA A 124 6.49 22.05 39.41
N ASP A 125 7.61 22.74 39.56
CA ASP A 125 8.85 22.20 40.10
C ASP A 125 8.85 22.29 41.64
N ALA A 126 9.58 21.38 42.29
CA ALA A 126 9.72 21.31 43.74
C ALA A 126 10.36 22.58 44.36
N GLN A 127 11.01 23.41 43.54
CA GLN A 127 11.70 24.63 43.94
C GLN A 127 10.90 25.92 43.65
N GLY A 128 9.61 25.79 43.29
CA GLY A 128 8.72 26.93 43.08
C GLY A 128 8.73 27.54 41.66
N GLY A 129 9.49 26.93 40.73
CA GLY A 129 9.37 27.17 39.28
C GLY A 129 8.32 26.28 38.62
N GLY A 130 8.17 26.36 37.30
CA GLY A 130 7.35 25.42 36.53
C GLY A 130 7.54 25.57 35.03
N GLU A 131 7.23 24.53 34.27
CA GLU A 131 7.35 24.49 32.81
C GLU A 131 6.04 23.99 32.17
N TRP A 132 5.71 24.52 31.00
CA TRP A 132 4.64 23.99 30.16
C TRP A 132 5.12 22.75 29.42
N VAL A 133 4.62 21.58 29.83
CA VAL A 133 4.99 20.30 29.23
C VAL A 133 3.82 19.76 28.41
N ASP A 134 4.10 19.28 27.19
CA ASP A 134 3.12 18.56 26.36
C ASP A 134 2.95 17.13 26.87
N THR A 135 1.80 16.84 27.48
CA THR A 135 1.54 15.55 28.13
C THR A 135 0.83 14.55 27.21
N GLU A 136 0.03 15.02 26.26
CA GLU A 136 -0.76 14.15 25.38
C GLU A 136 -0.13 13.94 23.99
N GLY A 137 0.57 14.93 23.44
CA GLY A 137 1.12 14.87 22.08
C GLY A 137 2.09 13.71 21.85
N PRO A 138 3.15 13.53 22.68
CA PRO A 138 4.11 12.44 22.53
C PRO A 138 3.44 11.07 22.62
N ARG A 139 2.49 10.89 23.55
CA ARG A 139 1.74 9.64 23.71
C ARG A 139 0.92 9.29 22.46
N LYS A 140 0.27 10.28 21.83
CA LYS A 140 -0.50 10.06 20.59
C LYS A 140 0.40 9.81 19.39
N ARG A 141 1.60 10.42 19.34
CA ARG A 141 2.62 10.11 18.34
C ARG A 141 3.01 8.63 18.40
N GLU A 142 3.30 8.11 19.59
CA GLU A 142 3.64 6.69 19.81
C GLU A 142 2.47 5.78 19.41
N ALA A 143 1.24 6.12 19.82
CA ALA A 143 0.06 5.36 19.41
C ALA A 143 -0.13 5.29 17.88
N VAL A 144 0.25 6.33 17.12
CA VAL A 144 0.22 6.30 15.66
C VAL A 144 1.34 5.43 15.07
N LEU A 145 2.51 5.35 15.72
CA LEU A 145 3.55 4.40 15.34
C LEU A 145 3.09 2.95 15.59
N ASP A 146 2.41 2.69 16.71
CA ASP A 146 1.83 1.38 17.01
C ASP A 146 0.74 1.01 16.00
N LEU A 147 -0.14 1.96 15.67
CA LEU A 147 -1.17 1.79 14.64
C LEU A 147 -0.59 1.30 13.30
N ALA A 148 0.62 1.73 12.94
CA ALA A 148 1.28 1.30 11.70
C ALA A 148 1.45 -0.23 11.66
N PHE A 149 1.81 -0.86 12.78
CA PHE A 149 1.90 -2.32 12.87
C PHE A 149 0.54 -2.99 12.76
N TYR A 150 -0.48 -2.45 13.41
CA TYR A 150 -1.86 -2.97 13.32
C TYR A 150 -2.40 -2.90 11.88
N VAL A 151 -2.17 -1.79 11.20
CA VAL A 151 -2.57 -1.59 9.79
C VAL A 151 -1.80 -2.54 8.86
N LEU A 152 -0.51 -2.75 9.10
CA LEU A 152 0.31 -3.67 8.31
C LEU A 152 -0.19 -5.12 8.47
N VAL A 153 -0.38 -5.58 9.70
CA VAL A 153 -0.88 -6.93 9.99
C VAL A 153 -2.31 -7.11 9.49
N GLY A 154 -3.20 -6.15 9.80
CA GLY A 154 -4.59 -6.17 9.34
C GLY A 154 -4.70 -6.16 7.83
N GLY A 155 -3.85 -5.40 7.14
CA GLY A 155 -3.77 -5.40 5.67
C GLY A 155 -3.27 -6.73 5.11
N LEU A 156 -2.22 -7.32 5.69
CA LEU A 156 -1.71 -8.61 5.23
C LEU A 156 -2.75 -9.72 5.43
N VAL A 157 -3.31 -9.83 6.63
CA VAL A 157 -4.36 -10.82 6.96
C VAL A 157 -5.59 -10.60 6.09
N GLY A 158 -6.10 -9.38 5.98
CA GLY A 158 -7.27 -9.07 5.16
C GLY A 158 -7.06 -9.37 3.68
N SER A 159 -5.87 -9.05 3.13
CA SER A 159 -5.53 -9.33 1.73
C SER A 159 -5.48 -10.83 1.44
N ARG A 160 -5.01 -11.63 2.40
CA ARG A 160 -4.95 -13.09 2.29
C ARG A 160 -6.32 -13.73 2.46
N VAL A 161 -7.09 -13.31 3.46
CA VAL A 161 -8.45 -13.82 3.68
C VAL A 161 -9.31 -13.59 2.44
N LEU A 162 -9.31 -12.38 1.87
CA LEU A 162 -10.09 -12.12 0.67
C LEU A 162 -9.59 -12.92 -0.54
N TYR A 163 -8.27 -13.12 -0.69
CA TYR A 163 -7.72 -13.97 -1.74
C TYR A 163 -8.26 -15.41 -1.65
N VAL A 164 -8.30 -15.98 -0.44
CA VAL A 164 -8.82 -17.33 -0.19
C VAL A 164 -10.32 -17.39 -0.46
N LEU A 165 -11.08 -16.36 -0.07
CA LEU A 165 -12.52 -16.29 -0.33
C LEU A 165 -12.85 -16.21 -1.82
N VAL A 166 -12.10 -15.42 -2.59
CA VAL A 166 -12.31 -15.28 -4.04
C VAL A 166 -11.94 -16.57 -4.78
N ASN A 167 -10.85 -17.24 -4.38
CA ASN A 167 -10.39 -18.49 -5.00
C ASN A 167 -10.88 -19.74 -4.25
N TRP A 168 -12.03 -19.66 -3.58
CA TRP A 168 -12.53 -20.72 -2.69
C TRP A 168 -12.58 -22.11 -3.35
N LYS A 169 -12.90 -22.16 -4.65
CA LYS A 169 -12.98 -23.41 -5.44
C LYS A 169 -11.64 -24.16 -5.55
N ASP A 170 -10.52 -23.46 -5.48
CA ASP A 170 -9.19 -24.09 -5.53
C ASP A 170 -8.81 -24.67 -4.17
N TYR A 171 -9.26 -24.05 -3.08
CA TYR A 171 -8.94 -24.45 -1.70
C TYR A 171 -9.82 -25.60 -1.16
N THR A 172 -11.00 -25.84 -1.72
CA THR A 172 -11.83 -26.99 -1.32
C THR A 172 -11.21 -28.34 -1.69
N ARG A 173 -10.27 -28.36 -2.65
CA ARG A 173 -9.54 -29.57 -3.07
C ARG A 173 -8.35 -29.90 -2.18
N ASP A 174 -7.68 -28.88 -1.63
CA ASP A 174 -6.52 -29.04 -0.75
C ASP A 174 -6.44 -27.89 0.27
N TRP A 175 -6.99 -28.16 1.46
CA TRP A 175 -7.07 -27.18 2.56
C TRP A 175 -5.69 -26.77 3.10
N THR A 176 -4.65 -27.56 2.87
CA THR A 176 -3.30 -27.25 3.37
C THR A 176 -2.67 -26.05 2.66
N GLN A 177 -3.15 -25.71 1.45
CA GLN A 177 -2.65 -24.58 0.68
C GLN A 177 -3.04 -23.22 1.26
N VAL A 178 -4.02 -23.15 2.17
CA VAL A 178 -4.41 -21.91 2.85
C VAL A 178 -3.21 -21.32 3.60
N PHE A 179 -2.39 -22.17 4.22
CA PHE A 179 -1.18 -21.81 4.96
C PHE A 179 0.07 -21.67 4.09
N SER A 180 0.00 -22.00 2.80
CA SER A 180 1.11 -21.79 1.87
C SER A 180 1.26 -20.29 1.60
N LEU A 181 2.31 -19.69 2.18
CA LEU A 181 2.69 -18.29 1.99
C LEU A 181 3.10 -17.94 0.54
N GLY A 182 3.19 -18.93 -0.34
CA GLY A 182 3.52 -18.72 -1.77
C GLY A 182 2.36 -18.29 -2.66
N GLY A 183 1.17 -18.03 -2.11
CA GLY A 183 0.00 -17.62 -2.92
C GLY A 183 -0.20 -16.10 -3.01
N GLY A 184 -1.02 -15.66 -3.96
CA GLY A 184 -1.30 -14.24 -4.22
C GLY A 184 -1.99 -13.51 -3.05
N LEU A 185 -2.02 -12.18 -3.15
CA LEU A 185 -2.68 -11.26 -2.21
C LEU A 185 -3.68 -10.38 -2.99
N VAL A 186 -4.87 -10.14 -2.43
CA VAL A 186 -5.86 -9.23 -3.03
C VAL A 186 -5.78 -7.87 -2.35
N PHE A 187 -5.54 -6.82 -3.14
CA PHE A 187 -5.43 -5.44 -2.66
C PHE A 187 -6.67 -4.99 -1.87
N TYR A 188 -7.88 -5.27 -2.38
CA TYR A 188 -9.13 -4.88 -1.72
C TYR A 188 -9.27 -5.47 -0.32
N GLY A 189 -8.82 -6.71 -0.12
CA GLY A 189 -8.82 -7.35 1.19
C GLY A 189 -7.87 -6.65 2.15
N GLY A 190 -6.73 -6.18 1.64
CA GLY A 190 -5.77 -5.42 2.43
C GLY A 190 -6.31 -4.06 2.85
N LEU A 191 -6.99 -3.34 1.95
CA LEU A 191 -7.62 -2.06 2.29
C LEU A 191 -8.70 -2.22 3.37
N ILE A 192 -9.56 -3.23 3.24
CA ILE A 192 -10.62 -3.51 4.21
C ILE A 192 -10.03 -3.93 5.56
N GLY A 193 -9.07 -4.86 5.54
CA GLY A 193 -8.40 -5.34 6.76
C GLY A 193 -7.65 -4.23 7.50
N ALA A 194 -6.93 -3.38 6.77
CA ALA A 194 -6.28 -2.19 7.32
C ALA A 194 -7.28 -1.19 7.94
N GLY A 195 -8.40 -0.94 7.25
CA GLY A 195 -9.45 -0.04 7.75
C GLY A 195 -10.11 -0.56 9.04
N ILE A 196 -10.41 -1.86 9.09
CA ILE A 196 -10.96 -2.51 10.30
C ILE A 196 -9.95 -2.44 11.44
N ALA A 197 -8.68 -2.77 11.18
CA ALA A 197 -7.63 -2.70 12.19
C ALA A 197 -7.48 -1.28 12.75
N ALA A 198 -7.49 -0.25 11.89
CA ALA A 198 -7.44 1.15 12.31
C ALA A 198 -8.66 1.57 13.13
N PHE A 199 -9.86 1.10 12.75
CA PHE A 199 -11.09 1.38 13.50
C PHE A 199 -11.08 0.74 14.89
N VAL A 200 -10.70 -0.53 14.99
CA VAL A 200 -10.57 -1.25 16.26
C VAL A 200 -9.52 -0.60 17.14
N PHE A 201 -8.36 -0.25 16.58
CA PHE A 201 -7.30 0.43 17.32
C PHE A 201 -7.74 1.81 17.84
N ALA A 202 -8.44 2.61 17.01
CA ALA A 202 -8.96 3.90 17.42
C ALA A 202 -9.94 3.77 18.60
N ARG A 203 -10.84 2.78 18.55
CA ARG A 203 -11.78 2.47 19.64
C ARG A 203 -11.06 2.05 20.93
N GLN A 204 -10.06 1.17 20.82
CA GLN A 204 -9.30 0.68 21.98
C GLN A 204 -8.47 1.80 22.65
N ASN A 205 -8.01 2.77 21.88
CA ASN A 205 -7.17 3.88 22.37
C ASN A 205 -7.94 5.17 22.67
N GLY A 206 -9.28 5.12 22.71
CA GLY A 206 -10.13 6.28 22.99
C GLY A 206 -9.94 7.44 21.99
N MET A 207 -9.64 7.12 20.73
CA MET A 207 -9.44 8.11 19.66
C MET A 207 -10.67 8.17 18.75
N ASP A 208 -11.06 9.38 18.36
CA ASP A 208 -12.07 9.56 17.32
C ASP A 208 -11.52 9.09 15.97
N PHE A 209 -12.20 8.12 15.36
CA PHE A 209 -11.75 7.50 14.11
C PHE A 209 -11.71 8.51 12.96
N LEU A 210 -12.66 9.44 12.88
CA LEU A 210 -12.70 10.42 11.80
C LEU A 210 -11.59 11.47 11.95
N ARG A 211 -11.29 11.89 13.18
CA ARG A 211 -10.12 12.73 13.47
C ARG A 211 -8.81 12.03 13.12
N LEU A 212 -8.68 10.74 13.42
CA LEU A 212 -7.52 9.94 13.02
C LEU A 212 -7.44 9.81 11.49
N ALA A 213 -8.57 9.57 10.82
CA ALA A 213 -8.62 9.42 9.37
C ALA A 213 -8.28 10.72 8.62
N ASP A 214 -8.73 11.87 9.12
CA ASP A 214 -8.38 13.20 8.59
C ASP A 214 -6.87 13.46 8.58
N LEU A 215 -6.15 12.83 9.50
CA LEU A 215 -4.71 12.93 9.64
C LEU A 215 -3.98 11.86 8.81
N ALA A 216 -4.48 10.63 8.80
CA ALA A 216 -3.83 9.50 8.15
C ALA A 216 -3.97 9.52 6.62
N LEU A 217 -5.14 9.89 6.07
CA LEU A 217 -5.36 9.79 4.62
C LEU A 217 -4.49 10.69 3.74
N PRO A 218 -4.15 11.94 4.14
CA PRO A 218 -3.14 12.71 3.43
C PRO A 218 -1.81 11.94 3.35
N THR A 219 -1.37 11.33 4.46
CA THR A 219 -0.09 10.61 4.48
C THR A 219 -0.14 9.28 3.74
N VAL A 220 -1.30 8.62 3.67
CA VAL A 220 -1.53 7.47 2.77
C VAL A 220 -1.30 7.86 1.31
N SER A 221 -1.75 9.06 0.90
CA SER A 221 -1.49 9.58 -0.45
C SER A 221 0.01 9.77 -0.69
N LEU A 222 0.72 10.30 0.30
CA LEU A 222 2.18 10.43 0.26
C LEU A 222 2.88 9.05 0.13
N GLY A 223 2.43 8.04 0.86
CA GLY A 223 2.95 6.67 0.73
C GLY A 223 2.66 6.06 -0.65
N GLN A 224 1.46 6.27 -1.18
CA GLN A 224 1.07 5.82 -2.52
C GLN A 224 1.89 6.51 -3.63
N CYS A 225 2.27 7.77 -3.45
CA CYS A 225 3.16 8.47 -4.38
C CYS A 225 4.46 7.68 -4.60
N LEU A 226 5.15 7.27 -3.53
CA LEU A 226 6.35 6.43 -3.63
C LEU A 226 6.05 5.01 -4.10
N GLY A 227 4.94 4.41 -3.65
CA GLY A 227 4.52 3.09 -4.12
C GLY A 227 4.33 3.04 -5.64
N ARG A 228 3.74 4.09 -6.24
CA ARG A 228 3.55 4.20 -7.69
C ARG A 228 4.83 4.41 -8.47
N LEU A 229 5.81 5.12 -7.91
CA LEU A 229 7.16 5.15 -8.49
C LEU A 229 7.83 3.76 -8.44
N GLY A 230 7.54 2.98 -7.39
CA GLY A 230 7.92 1.57 -7.31
C GLY A 230 7.31 0.74 -8.44
N CYS A 231 6.01 0.92 -8.72
CA CYS A 231 5.34 0.30 -9.87
C CYS A 231 5.99 0.69 -11.21
N PHE A 232 6.38 1.96 -11.36
CA PHE A 232 7.12 2.42 -12.53
C PHE A 232 8.46 1.71 -12.67
N SER A 233 9.24 1.58 -11.58
CA SER A 233 10.52 0.85 -11.63
C SER A 233 10.38 -0.63 -11.97
N ALA A 234 9.29 -1.28 -11.55
CA ALA A 234 8.98 -2.66 -11.89
C ALA A 234 8.43 -2.84 -13.32
N GLY A 235 7.91 -1.76 -13.91
CA GLY A 235 7.16 -1.80 -15.15
C GLY A 235 5.81 -2.50 -15.05
N CYS A 236 5.14 -2.42 -13.89
CA CYS A 236 3.77 -2.91 -13.74
C CYS A 236 2.76 -1.76 -13.80
N CYS A 237 1.48 -2.08 -14.06
CA CYS A 237 0.39 -1.08 -14.10
C CYS A 237 0.59 0.05 -15.11
N TRP A 238 1.17 -0.27 -16.27
CA TRP A 238 1.29 0.65 -17.40
C TRP A 238 -0.09 0.90 -18.06
N GLY A 239 -0.18 2.02 -18.78
CA GLY A 239 -1.37 2.47 -19.49
C GLY A 239 -1.47 1.94 -20.92
N ASP A 240 -2.25 2.57 -21.77
CA ASP A 240 -2.42 2.11 -23.16
C ASP A 240 -1.18 2.39 -24.02
N VAL A 241 -1.09 1.69 -25.16
CA VAL A 241 -0.06 1.92 -26.17
C VAL A 241 -0.29 3.30 -26.82
N CYS A 242 0.79 4.06 -26.92
CA CYS A 242 0.81 5.38 -27.53
C CYS A 242 1.16 5.29 -29.02
N ALA A 243 0.76 6.31 -29.77
CA ALA A 243 1.34 6.59 -31.08
C ALA A 243 2.87 6.77 -30.98
N ALA A 244 3.61 6.32 -31.99
CA ALA A 244 5.09 6.34 -32.01
C ALA A 244 5.73 7.71 -31.71
N GLY A 245 5.04 8.82 -32.01
CA GLY A 245 5.50 10.19 -31.78
C GLY A 245 5.07 10.84 -30.46
N ALA A 246 4.43 10.10 -29.55
CA ALA A 246 3.94 10.66 -28.30
C ALA A 246 5.09 11.13 -27.39
N ARG A 247 5.06 12.42 -27.02
CA ARG A 247 6.14 13.07 -26.25
C ARG A 247 6.30 12.56 -24.81
N PHE A 248 5.20 12.09 -24.20
CA PHE A 248 5.16 11.65 -22.81
C PHE A 248 4.99 10.12 -22.68
N ALA A 249 5.46 9.36 -23.66
CA ALA A 249 5.44 7.90 -23.60
C ALA A 249 6.68 7.35 -22.90
N ALA A 250 6.50 6.25 -22.17
CA ALA A 250 7.60 5.47 -21.60
C ALA A 250 7.80 4.17 -22.40
N ARG A 251 9.05 3.72 -22.48
CA ARG A 251 9.40 2.39 -22.98
C ARG A 251 10.10 1.62 -21.88
N PHE A 252 9.67 0.39 -21.67
CA PHE A 252 10.19 -0.48 -20.62
C PHE A 252 11.17 -1.50 -21.23
N PRO A 253 12.38 -1.66 -20.67
CA PRO A 253 13.38 -2.54 -21.25
C PRO A 253 13.10 -4.02 -20.95
N GLY A 254 13.56 -4.89 -21.87
CA GLY A 254 13.75 -6.32 -21.63
C GLY A 254 15.10 -6.62 -20.96
N GLY A 255 15.33 -7.88 -20.59
CA GLY A 255 16.49 -8.30 -19.78
C GLY A 255 17.86 -7.98 -20.38
N ALA A 256 17.97 -7.88 -21.70
CA ALA A 256 19.20 -7.49 -22.39
C ALA A 256 19.57 -5.99 -22.23
N LEU A 257 18.57 -5.14 -21.98
CA LEU A 257 18.73 -3.68 -21.87
C LEU A 257 18.45 -3.16 -20.45
N ALA A 258 17.88 -3.99 -19.57
CA ALA A 258 17.57 -3.63 -18.20
C ALA A 258 18.86 -3.49 -17.39
N GLN A 259 19.17 -2.26 -16.98
CA GLN A 259 20.33 -1.95 -16.14
C GLN A 259 19.94 -1.84 -14.67
N ASP A 260 20.85 -2.27 -13.79
CA ASP A 260 20.83 -2.08 -12.34
C ASP A 260 21.26 -0.63 -11.92
N LEU A 261 21.26 -0.32 -10.62
CA LEU A 261 21.53 1.05 -10.12
C LEU A 261 22.96 1.50 -10.46
N PHE A 262 23.85 0.54 -10.70
CA PHE A 262 25.26 0.73 -11.01
C PHE A 262 25.54 0.58 -12.52
N GLY A 263 24.50 0.53 -13.36
CA GLY A 263 24.61 0.46 -14.81
C GLY A 263 24.91 -0.94 -15.37
N ARG A 264 24.86 -2.00 -14.55
CA ARG A 264 25.12 -3.38 -15.00
C ARG A 264 23.86 -3.99 -15.58
N ILE A 265 23.99 -4.84 -16.60
CA ILE A 265 22.84 -5.55 -17.18
C ILE A 265 22.31 -6.56 -16.15
N SER A 266 21.07 -6.35 -15.72
CA SER A 266 20.40 -7.13 -14.67
C SER A 266 19.92 -8.51 -15.19
N GLY A 267 19.77 -8.68 -16.50
CA GLY A 267 19.20 -9.90 -17.11
C GLY A 267 17.70 -10.09 -16.84
N SER A 268 17.11 -9.28 -15.97
CA SER A 268 15.69 -9.33 -15.59
C SER A 268 14.87 -8.35 -16.41
N SER A 269 13.92 -8.87 -17.19
CA SER A 269 12.97 -8.03 -17.95
C SER A 269 11.97 -7.32 -17.03
N SER A 270 11.50 -6.15 -17.44
CA SER A 270 10.35 -5.50 -16.82
C SER A 270 9.06 -6.31 -17.01
N LEU A 271 8.08 -6.14 -16.10
CA LEU A 271 6.78 -6.82 -16.21
C LEU A 271 6.00 -6.39 -17.46
N ALA A 272 6.13 -5.13 -17.88
CA ALA A 272 5.56 -4.64 -19.14
C ALA A 272 6.17 -5.34 -20.35
N PHE A 273 7.49 -5.51 -20.38
CA PHE A 273 8.17 -6.24 -21.45
C PHE A 273 7.72 -7.70 -21.52
N GLN A 274 7.66 -8.39 -20.38
CA GLN A 274 7.20 -9.78 -20.31
C GLN A 274 5.76 -9.92 -20.81
N SER A 275 4.88 -8.99 -20.40
CA SER A 275 3.47 -8.97 -20.83
C SER A 275 3.33 -8.74 -22.34
N GLN A 276 4.02 -7.75 -22.91
CA GLN A 276 3.94 -7.48 -24.35
C GLN A 276 4.67 -8.55 -25.19
N ALA A 277 5.73 -9.18 -24.67
CA ALA A 277 6.41 -10.28 -25.35
C ALA A 277 5.50 -11.51 -25.52
N GLN A 278 4.47 -11.66 -24.69
CA GLN A 278 3.47 -12.73 -24.78
C GLN A 278 2.18 -12.28 -25.49
N ASP A 279 2.09 -11.01 -25.92
CA ASP A 279 0.90 -10.46 -26.55
C ASP A 279 0.84 -10.83 -28.04
N ALA A 280 -0.23 -11.52 -28.42
CA ALA A 280 -0.48 -11.99 -29.78
C ALA A 280 -1.22 -10.95 -30.64
N ARG A 281 -1.66 -9.83 -30.08
CA ARG A 281 -2.36 -8.76 -30.80
C ARG A 281 -1.41 -8.00 -31.72
N TYR A 282 -2.00 -7.22 -32.63
CA TYR A 282 -1.31 -6.37 -33.59
C TYR A 282 -1.46 -4.91 -33.19
N VAL A 283 -0.49 -4.07 -33.52
CA VAL A 283 -0.54 -2.63 -33.28
C VAL A 283 -0.23 -1.86 -34.55
N VAL A 284 -0.98 -0.79 -34.80
CA VAL A 284 -0.63 0.19 -35.83
C VAL A 284 0.28 1.25 -35.19
N GLU A 285 1.58 1.23 -35.49
CA GLU A 285 2.59 2.04 -34.79
C GLU A 285 2.32 3.56 -34.86
N SER A 286 1.73 4.05 -35.96
CA SER A 286 1.44 5.48 -36.14
C SER A 286 0.36 6.00 -35.19
N THR A 287 -0.60 5.17 -34.82
CA THR A 287 -1.75 5.55 -33.98
C THR A 287 -1.68 4.96 -32.58
N GLY A 288 -0.93 3.86 -32.39
CA GLY A 288 -0.94 3.06 -31.16
C GLY A 288 -2.17 2.15 -31.04
N HIS A 289 -3.04 2.10 -32.06
CA HIS A 289 -4.28 1.32 -31.99
C HIS A 289 -4.00 -0.19 -32.05
N ILE A 290 -4.55 -0.93 -31.09
CA ILE A 290 -4.40 -2.38 -30.98
C ILE A 290 -5.53 -3.09 -31.74
N LEU A 291 -5.18 -4.13 -32.49
CA LEU A 291 -6.07 -4.94 -33.31
C LEU A 291 -5.91 -6.42 -32.96
N HIS A 292 -7.03 -7.15 -32.94
CA HIS A 292 -7.03 -8.60 -32.72
C HIS A 292 -6.70 -9.42 -33.98
N HIS A 293 -6.69 -8.77 -35.15
CA HIS A 293 -6.40 -9.40 -36.44
C HIS A 293 -5.27 -8.66 -37.15
N ALA A 294 -4.58 -9.36 -38.06
CA ALA A 294 -3.55 -8.76 -38.90
C ALA A 294 -4.21 -7.75 -39.86
N ALA A 295 -3.66 -6.54 -39.91
CA ALA A 295 -4.11 -5.47 -40.79
C ALA A 295 -2.91 -4.84 -41.52
N PRO A 296 -3.11 -4.23 -42.71
CA PRO A 296 -2.02 -3.56 -43.42
C PRO A 296 -1.36 -2.47 -42.55
N GLY A 297 -0.04 -2.56 -42.39
CA GLY A 297 0.72 -1.63 -41.54
C GLY A 297 0.66 -1.91 -40.03
N ALA A 298 -0.03 -2.97 -39.60
CA ALA A 298 -0.02 -3.42 -38.21
C ALA A 298 1.07 -4.47 -37.98
N VAL A 299 1.82 -4.33 -36.89
CA VAL A 299 2.89 -5.25 -36.49
C VAL A 299 2.45 -6.03 -35.26
N ARG A 300 2.79 -7.32 -35.18
CA ARG A 300 2.51 -8.11 -33.98
C ARG A 300 3.31 -7.56 -32.80
N ILE A 301 2.64 -7.34 -31.67
CA ILE A 301 3.26 -6.72 -30.47
C ILE A 301 4.46 -7.54 -30.00
N SER A 302 4.31 -8.86 -29.85
CA SER A 302 5.41 -9.75 -29.44
C SER A 302 6.62 -9.73 -30.38
N GLU A 303 6.41 -9.68 -31.70
CA GLU A 303 7.48 -9.57 -32.69
C GLU A 303 8.19 -8.21 -32.62
N TRP A 304 7.42 -7.12 -32.44
CA TRP A 304 7.97 -5.78 -32.29
C TRP A 304 8.89 -5.71 -31.07
N VAL A 305 8.44 -6.23 -29.93
CA VAL A 305 9.17 -6.21 -28.65
C VAL A 305 10.43 -7.08 -28.73
N ALA A 306 10.34 -8.25 -29.36
CA ALA A 306 11.49 -9.13 -29.58
C ALA A 306 12.57 -8.45 -30.46
N ARG A 307 12.16 -7.68 -31.48
CA ARG A 307 13.08 -6.96 -32.38
C ARG A 307 13.76 -5.77 -31.71
N HIS A 308 13.04 -5.00 -30.91
CA HIS A 308 13.54 -3.74 -30.35
C HIS A 308 14.15 -3.88 -28.95
N GLY A 309 13.91 -4.99 -28.24
CA GLY A 309 14.39 -5.20 -26.88
C GLY A 309 13.73 -4.30 -25.82
N THR A 310 12.71 -3.52 -26.20
CA THR A 310 11.91 -2.65 -25.33
C THR A 310 10.42 -2.86 -25.62
N THR A 311 9.54 -2.35 -24.75
CA THR A 311 8.10 -2.30 -25.03
C THR A 311 7.78 -1.24 -26.08
N LEU A 312 6.59 -1.37 -26.68
CA LEU A 312 5.95 -0.27 -27.38
C LEU A 312 5.88 0.97 -26.45
N PRO A 313 5.85 2.19 -27.02
CA PRO A 313 5.63 3.40 -26.24
C PRO A 313 4.27 3.29 -25.54
N VAL A 314 4.23 3.47 -24.22
CA VAL A 314 3.01 3.36 -23.41
C VAL A 314 2.84 4.59 -22.52
N TYR A 315 1.61 4.90 -22.14
CA TYR A 315 1.35 5.97 -21.17
C TYR A 315 1.86 5.55 -19.78
N PRO A 316 2.78 6.32 -19.16
CA PRO A 316 3.31 6.01 -17.84
C PRO A 316 2.32 6.42 -16.74
N THR A 317 1.18 5.74 -16.67
CA THR A 317 0.08 6.03 -15.74
C THR A 317 0.51 5.97 -14.28
N GLN A 318 1.58 5.24 -13.98
CA GLN A 318 2.20 5.21 -12.65
C GLN A 318 2.77 6.57 -12.24
N ILE A 319 3.37 7.31 -13.18
CA ILE A 319 3.88 8.67 -12.93
C ILE A 319 2.71 9.64 -12.75
N TYR A 320 1.66 9.51 -13.57
CA TYR A 320 0.46 10.34 -13.43
C TYR A 320 -0.21 10.13 -12.06
N GLU A 321 -0.35 8.88 -11.61
CA GLU A 321 -0.85 8.58 -10.27
C GLU A 321 0.10 9.09 -9.18
N SER A 322 1.42 8.93 -9.33
CA SER A 322 2.39 9.39 -8.35
C SER A 322 2.33 10.91 -8.14
N VAL A 323 2.36 11.67 -9.24
CA VAL A 323 2.23 13.14 -9.23
C VAL A 323 0.88 13.55 -8.66
N GLY A 324 -0.21 12.92 -9.10
CA GLY A 324 -1.54 13.20 -8.60
C GLY A 324 -1.69 12.95 -7.10
N GLN A 325 -1.07 11.87 -6.59
CA GLN A 325 -1.05 11.56 -5.15
C GLN A 325 -0.24 12.57 -4.35
N LEU A 326 0.87 13.06 -4.91
CA LEU A 326 1.68 14.12 -4.27
C LEU A 326 0.92 15.45 -4.22
N VAL A 327 0.25 15.82 -5.31
CA VAL A 327 -0.63 17.00 -5.36
C VAL A 327 -1.77 16.84 -4.37
N LEU A 328 -2.42 15.66 -4.33
CA LEU A 328 -3.49 15.36 -3.38
C LEU A 328 -3.03 15.50 -1.93
N PHE A 329 -1.85 14.99 -1.60
CA PHE A 329 -1.23 15.18 -0.28
C PHE A 329 -1.08 16.67 0.06
N GLY A 330 -0.49 17.46 -0.83
CA GLY A 330 -0.29 18.90 -0.63
C GLY A 330 -1.61 19.67 -0.49
N VAL A 331 -2.59 19.36 -1.34
CA VAL A 331 -3.93 19.96 -1.31
C VAL A 331 -4.66 19.62 -0.02
N LEU A 332 -4.58 18.38 0.47
CA LEU A 332 -5.24 18.00 1.71
C LEU A 332 -4.54 18.58 2.94
N LEU A 333 -3.21 18.64 2.95
CA LEU A 333 -2.48 19.37 4.00
C LEU A 333 -2.82 20.86 3.99
N TYR A 334 -3.02 21.46 2.82
CA TYR A 334 -3.58 22.80 2.73
C TYR A 334 -5.01 22.83 3.28
N ALA A 335 -5.91 21.97 2.83
CA ALA A 335 -7.29 21.96 3.32
C ALA A 335 -7.37 21.75 4.85
N ARG A 336 -6.38 21.09 5.47
CA ARG A 336 -6.30 20.91 6.93
C ARG A 336 -6.30 22.21 7.73
N ARG A 337 -5.73 23.29 7.20
CA ARG A 337 -5.74 24.62 7.87
C ARG A 337 -7.10 25.33 7.84
N PHE A 338 -8.07 24.82 7.07
CA PHE A 338 -9.43 25.36 6.99
C PHE A 338 -10.52 24.36 7.41
N ARG A 339 -10.15 23.33 8.19
CA ARG A 339 -11.13 22.34 8.68
C ARG A 339 -12.10 22.96 9.67
N ARG A 340 -13.37 22.60 9.53
CA ARG A 340 -14.46 23.00 10.41
C ARG A 340 -14.90 21.87 11.34
N PHE A 341 -14.71 20.61 10.94
CA PHE A 341 -15.10 19.44 11.73
C PHE A 341 -14.22 18.21 11.41
N HIS A 342 -14.20 17.24 12.33
CA HIS A 342 -13.51 15.96 12.13
C HIS A 342 -14.21 15.10 11.07
N GLY A 343 -13.44 14.60 10.12
CA GLY A 343 -13.92 13.81 8.96
C GLY A 343 -14.05 14.63 7.67
N GLN A 344 -13.79 15.95 7.71
CA GLN A 344 -13.84 16.79 6.51
C GLN A 344 -12.76 16.39 5.49
N ILE A 345 -11.53 16.12 5.95
CA ILE A 345 -10.42 15.72 5.07
C ILE A 345 -10.61 14.32 4.57
N PHE A 346 -11.15 13.42 5.39
CA PHE A 346 -11.56 12.10 4.96
C PHE A 346 -12.52 12.18 3.77
N CYS A 347 -13.55 13.02 3.84
CA CYS A 347 -14.49 13.19 2.72
C CYS A 347 -13.82 13.80 1.49
N LEU A 348 -12.99 14.84 1.68
CA LEU A 348 -12.26 15.47 0.58
C LEU A 348 -11.29 14.49 -0.09
N TRP A 349 -10.60 13.65 0.68
CA TRP A 349 -9.72 12.62 0.16
C TRP A 349 -10.49 11.63 -0.71
N LEU A 350 -11.65 11.13 -0.26
CA LEU A 350 -12.49 10.22 -1.05
C LEU A 350 -12.86 10.83 -2.41
N MET A 351 -13.31 12.09 -2.40
CA MET A 351 -13.74 12.80 -3.61
C MET A 351 -12.56 13.08 -4.55
N CYS A 352 -11.48 13.67 -4.02
CA CYS A 352 -10.33 14.04 -4.85
C CYS A 352 -9.56 12.81 -5.35
N TYR A 353 -9.44 11.74 -4.55
CA TYR A 353 -8.84 10.49 -5.00
C TYR A 353 -9.68 9.82 -6.09
N ALA A 354 -11.01 9.83 -5.98
CA ALA A 354 -11.90 9.33 -7.03
C ALA A 354 -11.70 10.10 -8.35
N VAL A 355 -11.64 11.44 -8.30
CA VAL A 355 -11.37 12.27 -9.49
C VAL A 355 -10.01 11.93 -10.10
N LEU A 356 -8.97 11.82 -9.26
CA LEU A 356 -7.63 11.44 -9.70
C LEU A 356 -7.65 10.06 -10.38
N ARG A 357 -8.30 9.07 -9.77
CA ARG A 357 -8.33 7.69 -10.28
C ARG A 357 -9.05 7.62 -11.62
N THR A 358 -10.20 8.27 -11.74
CA THR A 358 -10.95 8.35 -13.01
C THR A 358 -10.13 9.04 -14.10
N THR A 359 -9.43 10.14 -13.77
CA THR A 359 -8.58 10.86 -14.72
C THR A 359 -7.46 9.99 -15.27
N VAL A 360 -6.79 9.22 -14.40
CA VAL A 360 -5.73 8.31 -14.82
C VAL A 360 -6.28 7.15 -15.67
N GLU A 361 -7.49 6.68 -15.37
CA GLU A 361 -8.09 5.57 -16.11
C GLU A 361 -8.30 5.89 -17.59
N LEU A 362 -8.52 7.17 -17.95
CA LEU A 362 -8.59 7.62 -19.34
C LEU A 362 -7.35 7.25 -20.18
N PHE A 363 -6.22 7.01 -19.53
CA PHE A 363 -4.96 6.64 -20.16
C PHE A 363 -4.63 5.13 -20.03
N ARG A 364 -5.50 4.32 -19.39
CA ARG A 364 -5.17 2.93 -19.00
C ARG A 364 -5.63 1.83 -19.96
N GLY A 365 -6.41 2.14 -21.00
CA GLY A 365 -6.86 1.21 -22.06
C GLY A 365 -7.87 0.16 -21.57
N ASP A 366 -9.06 0.09 -22.17
CA ASP A 366 -10.24 -0.59 -21.59
C ASP A 366 -10.41 -2.09 -21.93
N THR A 367 -9.56 -2.69 -22.78
CA THR A 367 -9.89 -4.02 -23.34
C THR A 367 -9.52 -5.24 -22.48
N GLU A 368 -8.64 -5.12 -21.48
CA GLU A 368 -8.16 -6.29 -20.71
C GLU A 368 -8.44 -6.26 -19.20
N ARG A 369 -8.94 -5.13 -18.66
CA ARG A 369 -9.02 -4.93 -17.21
C ARG A 369 -10.47 -4.74 -16.75
N GLY A 370 -11.09 -5.85 -16.33
CA GLY A 370 -12.31 -5.92 -15.53
C GLY A 370 -13.32 -4.79 -15.75
N THR A 371 -14.30 -5.02 -16.62
CA THR A 371 -15.42 -4.10 -16.84
C THR A 371 -16.46 -4.22 -15.73
N LEU A 372 -17.34 -3.22 -15.59
CA LEU A 372 -18.49 -3.31 -14.66
C LEU A 372 -19.32 -4.57 -14.94
N HIS A 373 -19.51 -4.90 -16.22
CA HIS A 373 -20.12 -6.15 -16.64
C HIS A 373 -19.44 -7.38 -16.02
N GLY A 374 -18.12 -7.54 -16.22
CA GLY A 374 -17.38 -8.69 -15.69
C GLY A 374 -17.36 -8.74 -14.16
N LEU A 375 -17.36 -7.59 -13.48
CA LEU A 375 -17.52 -7.54 -12.02
C LEU A 375 -18.89 -8.09 -11.59
N LEU A 376 -19.97 -7.64 -12.22
CA LEU A 376 -21.34 -8.09 -11.90
C LEU A 376 -21.51 -9.59 -12.15
N GLU A 377 -20.96 -10.11 -13.25
CA GLU A 377 -20.93 -11.56 -13.51
C GLU A 377 -20.16 -12.32 -12.41
N SER A 378 -18.97 -11.82 -12.03
CA SER A 378 -18.16 -12.47 -10.98
C SER A 378 -18.84 -12.50 -9.61
N LEU A 379 -19.74 -11.54 -9.34
CA LEU A 379 -20.54 -11.46 -8.11
C LEU A 379 -21.84 -12.27 -8.18
N GLY A 380 -22.11 -12.97 -9.29
CA GLY A 380 -23.33 -13.75 -9.50
C GLY A 380 -24.57 -12.91 -9.82
N ALA A 381 -24.40 -11.62 -10.12
CA ALA A 381 -25.46 -10.70 -10.48
C ALA A 381 -25.71 -10.68 -12.01
N SER A 382 -25.86 -11.86 -12.62
CA SER A 382 -25.95 -12.02 -14.09
C SER A 382 -27.06 -11.17 -14.73
N ARG A 383 -28.23 -11.06 -14.08
CA ARG A 383 -29.33 -10.20 -14.56
C ARG A 383 -28.97 -8.71 -14.63
N MET A 384 -28.10 -8.24 -13.73
CA MET A 384 -27.62 -6.86 -13.75
C MET A 384 -26.47 -6.68 -14.74
N ALA A 385 -25.66 -7.72 -14.95
CA ALA A 385 -24.63 -7.73 -15.98
C ALA A 385 -25.24 -7.65 -17.39
N GLU A 386 -26.31 -8.40 -17.66
CA GLU A 386 -27.05 -8.34 -18.93
C GLU A 386 -27.60 -6.93 -19.23
N ALA A 387 -27.96 -6.16 -18.19
CA ALA A 387 -28.40 -4.77 -18.33
C ALA A 387 -27.26 -3.79 -18.67
N VAL A 388 -26.00 -4.22 -18.53
CA VAL A 388 -24.79 -3.45 -18.88
C VAL A 388 -24.01 -4.25 -19.93
N PRO A 389 -24.44 -4.29 -21.20
CA PRO A 389 -23.75 -5.08 -22.22
C PRO A 389 -22.30 -4.60 -22.41
N LEU A 390 -21.40 -5.52 -22.77
CA LEU A 390 -19.96 -5.22 -22.91
C LEU A 390 -19.66 -4.08 -23.89
N GLU A 391 -20.47 -3.97 -24.95
CA GLU A 391 -20.38 -2.95 -26.00
C GLU A 391 -21.06 -1.62 -25.62
N ALA A 392 -21.69 -1.54 -24.45
CA ALA A 392 -22.35 -0.33 -24.03
C ALA A 392 -21.34 0.80 -23.79
N TRP A 393 -21.62 1.98 -24.34
CA TRP A 393 -20.84 3.19 -24.11
C TRP A 393 -20.75 3.61 -22.62
N PHE A 394 -21.66 3.11 -21.77
CA PHE A 394 -21.69 3.33 -20.33
C PHE A 394 -21.06 2.19 -19.52
N ASN A 395 -20.50 1.16 -20.17
CA ASN A 395 -19.76 0.11 -19.51
C ASN A 395 -18.41 0.68 -19.02
N ILE A 396 -18.40 1.17 -17.79
CA ILE A 396 -17.23 1.76 -17.16
C ILE A 396 -16.31 0.68 -16.59
N SER A 397 -15.03 1.02 -16.44
CA SER A 397 -14.08 0.13 -15.78
C SER A 397 -14.47 -0.10 -14.31
N THR A 398 -14.11 -1.25 -13.74
CA THR A 398 -14.35 -1.54 -12.30
C THR A 398 -13.80 -0.42 -11.40
N SER A 399 -12.68 0.19 -11.79
CA SER A 399 -12.07 1.25 -11.00
C SER A 399 -12.80 2.59 -11.12
N GLN A 400 -13.38 2.90 -12.27
CA GLN A 400 -14.25 4.06 -12.47
C GLN A 400 -15.55 3.92 -11.66
N PHE A 401 -16.16 2.72 -11.65
CA PHE A 401 -17.34 2.45 -10.83
C PHE A 401 -17.06 2.64 -9.33
N ILE A 402 -15.97 2.06 -8.84
CA ILE A 402 -15.54 2.24 -7.44
C ILE A 402 -15.29 3.73 -7.14
N SER A 403 -14.65 4.46 -8.06
CA SER A 403 -14.40 5.90 -7.90
C SER A 403 -15.70 6.69 -7.80
N LEU A 404 -16.71 6.37 -8.60
CA LEU A 404 -18.04 6.98 -8.51
C LEU A 404 -18.69 6.72 -7.13
N CYS A 405 -18.65 5.48 -6.64
CA CYS A 405 -19.13 5.12 -5.31
C CYS A 405 -18.39 5.87 -4.20
N MET A 406 -17.07 5.98 -4.29
CA MET A 406 -16.26 6.74 -3.34
C MET A 406 -16.61 8.23 -3.34
N PHE A 407 -16.76 8.83 -4.52
CA PHE A 407 -17.09 10.25 -4.66
C PHE A 407 -18.46 10.56 -4.08
N THR A 408 -19.48 9.78 -4.45
CA THR A 408 -20.86 9.93 -3.98
C THR A 408 -20.97 9.74 -2.46
N PHE A 409 -20.30 8.73 -1.91
CA PHE A 409 -20.23 8.51 -0.47
C PHE A 409 -19.55 9.68 0.26
N GLY A 410 -18.39 10.14 -0.23
CA GLY A 410 -17.66 11.28 0.33
C GLY A 410 -18.48 12.57 0.30
N ALA A 411 -19.11 12.88 -0.83
CA ALA A 411 -19.95 14.06 -0.99
C ALA A 411 -21.19 14.01 -0.07
N THR A 412 -21.84 12.85 0.04
CA THR A 412 -22.99 12.67 0.92
C THR A 412 -22.60 12.84 2.39
N LEU A 413 -21.50 12.23 2.81
CA LEU A 413 -21.00 12.34 4.18
C LEU A 413 -20.61 13.79 4.52
N LEU A 414 -19.94 14.48 3.59
CA LEU A 414 -19.57 15.88 3.73
C LEU A 414 -20.82 16.77 3.86
N TYR A 415 -21.81 16.59 2.98
CA TYR A 415 -23.06 17.34 3.01
C TYR A 415 -23.81 17.15 4.33
N ARG A 416 -23.97 15.91 4.80
CA ARG A 416 -24.64 15.61 6.07
C ARG A 416 -23.92 16.27 7.25
N ARG A 417 -22.59 16.22 7.28
CA ARG A 417 -21.79 16.82 8.37
C ARG A 417 -21.82 18.35 8.34
N ILE A 418 -21.80 18.97 7.16
CA ILE A 418 -21.95 20.43 7.03
C ILE A 418 -23.32 20.87 7.54
N ARG A 419 -24.40 20.15 7.20
CA ARG A 419 -25.75 20.48 7.71
C ARG A 419 -25.85 20.34 9.21
N GLN A 420 -25.36 19.25 9.78
CA GLN A 420 -25.33 19.06 11.24
C GLN A 420 -24.53 20.15 11.96
N ALA A 421 -23.41 20.59 11.39
CA ALA A 421 -22.61 21.70 11.92
C ALA A 421 -23.31 23.06 11.79
N GLY A 422 -24.05 23.29 10.69
CA GLY A 422 -24.85 24.49 10.49
C GLY A 422 -26.08 24.57 11.39
N GLU A 423 -26.70 23.43 11.69
CA GLU A 423 -27.85 23.32 12.62
C GLU A 423 -27.43 23.50 14.08
N SER A 424 -26.17 23.17 14.43
CA SER A 424 -25.59 23.43 15.76
C SER A 424 -24.98 24.84 15.91
N ALA A 425 -24.89 25.62 14.82
CA ALA A 425 -24.44 27.01 14.82
C ALA A 425 -25.48 28.02 15.39
N GLY A 426 -26.52 27.54 16.07
CA GLY A 426 -27.30 28.32 17.05
C GLY A 426 -26.52 28.59 18.35
N VAL A 427 -25.32 28.05 18.51
CA VAL A 427 -24.37 28.38 19.58
C VAL A 427 -23.11 28.93 18.92
N GLY A 428 -22.83 30.21 19.18
CA GLY A 428 -21.77 30.99 18.51
C GLY A 428 -20.35 30.45 18.70
N PRO A 429 -19.36 31.04 18.01
CA PRO A 429 -17.98 30.57 18.04
C PRO A 429 -17.43 30.60 19.47
N THR A 430 -16.77 29.51 19.86
CA THR A 430 -15.96 29.44 21.09
C THR A 430 -14.95 30.58 21.09
N PRO A 431 -14.85 31.36 22.18
CA PRO A 431 -13.91 32.48 22.25
C PRO A 431 -12.47 31.97 22.09
N SER A 432 -11.69 32.69 21.27
CA SER A 432 -10.24 32.50 21.16
C SER A 432 -9.59 32.57 22.54
N PRO A 433 -8.59 31.73 22.86
CA PRO A 433 -7.80 31.93 24.05
C PRO A 433 -7.19 33.34 23.98
N ALA A 434 -7.40 34.13 25.03
CA ALA A 434 -6.78 35.43 25.18
C ALA A 434 -5.27 35.27 25.09
N ARG A 435 -4.64 36.06 24.21
CA ARG A 435 -3.19 36.26 24.24
C ARG A 435 -2.91 37.06 25.52
N GLY A 436 -2.42 36.39 26.55
CA GLY A 436 -1.80 37.01 27.72
C GLY A 436 -0.38 37.43 27.42
#